data_AF-A0AAD7EN72-F1
#
_entry.id   AF-A0AAD7EN72-F1
#
_cell.length_a   1.000
_cell.length_b   1.000
_cell.length_c   1.000
_cell.angle_alpha   90.00
_cell.angle_beta   90.00
_cell.angle_gamma   90.00
#
_symmetry.space_group_name_H-M   'P 1'
#
loop_
_entity.id
_entity.type
_entity.pdbx_description
1 polymer ?
#
loop_
_entity_poly.entity_id
_entity_poly.type
_entity_poly.pdbx_seq_one_letter_code
_entity_poly.pdbx_strand_id
1 'polypeptide(L)'
;MQRTFAPAPPQTPVMEQLDSNALILLFTVYYFVEQCLRFAVKSSNSEFYTSLQASRKDMVFFGISMGLLISLASTPFCIKGAWSAWNAVLPGTEEPPWFLDEDAQICVTARAILWVSELNRLDLYPLYVLHHTGSIISLLSFLYFRWPTLLFLVIFSTLGSEVPGDLLWMLSAYIDSLESAPRGLMEFKIRLNMVNVGQYAFFRGGGIILVAWILAYSPAGLRTRSPLMQVYAYTLLSLYAAFCAVYVLRQHSNIRARRLSRPPSPSHIPMELDGPAPRSMHLRILTRPPIIIVPYGLLMGFGFAALVFTSLTIAPASREESVLLSDALGITILSAIFFARVFSMVMEDGIAKLIAQPMRTIFRPGFWLHGGLFGAAVGAIISQCAGYVPNFPLFAASLAVGLPLYETFSRIGCHTYGCCYGCPVESIKGVPSQRSHLLWRMFPYAAVTYDHPSDYAVTRAEPKLLRQSLLPIQLISATIFFLLFAFISLPLAVYASPEIAGAVTLACHAAVRLVTETCRADYRGQSGGPISTTGKMAIFQGTIAIAAAVHILLTNTFHPIGFADWSNVLVDGRISSSAVAVAVGTVVYGLHVDEIGTWIPGTDSIPEKARQLDATK
;
A
#
# COMPACT_ATOMS: atom_id res chain seq x y z
N MET A 1 22.28 23.75 44.71
CA MET A 1 22.31 22.27 44.72
C MET A 1 22.05 21.76 43.31
N GLN A 2 23.11 21.50 42.54
CA GLN A 2 23.02 20.74 41.29
C GLN A 2 22.77 19.28 41.65
N ARG A 3 21.55 18.78 41.43
CA ARG A 3 21.28 17.34 41.46
C ARG A 3 21.88 16.74 40.19
N THR A 4 23.02 16.09 40.34
CA THR A 4 23.56 15.15 39.35
C THR A 4 22.52 14.06 39.10
N PHE A 5 22.00 13.99 37.87
CA PHE A 5 21.20 12.85 37.43
C PHE A 5 22.12 11.63 37.35
N ALA A 6 21.97 10.70 38.29
CA ALA A 6 22.54 9.37 38.12
C ALA A 6 21.87 8.70 36.91
N PRO A 7 22.62 7.99 36.04
CA PRO A 7 22.03 7.20 34.98
C PRO A 7 21.13 6.11 35.60
N ALA A 8 19.89 6.02 35.10
CA ALA A 8 18.97 4.97 35.51
C ALA A 8 19.57 3.59 35.23
N PRO A 9 19.35 2.59 36.10
CA PRO A 9 19.85 1.23 35.87
C PRO A 9 19.29 0.64 34.57
N PRO A 10 19.98 -0.32 33.94
CA PRO A 10 19.48 -1.00 32.74
C PRO A 10 18.24 -1.80 33.13
N GLN A 11 17.07 -1.29 32.78
CA GLN A 11 15.78 -1.92 33.05
C GLN A 11 15.31 -2.69 31.81
N THR A 12 14.80 -3.90 32.03
CA THR A 12 14.27 -4.82 31.03
C THR A 12 13.22 -4.15 30.12
N PRO A 13 13.21 -4.44 28.80
CA PRO A 13 12.20 -3.90 27.89
C PRO A 13 10.79 -4.40 28.27
N VAL A 14 9.76 -3.55 28.15
CA VAL A 14 8.35 -3.90 28.44
C VAL A 14 7.88 -5.11 27.60
N MET A 15 8.52 -5.36 26.46
CA MET A 15 8.30 -6.58 25.66
C MET A 15 8.58 -7.89 26.41
N GLU A 16 9.47 -7.91 27.40
CA GLU A 16 9.70 -9.10 28.24
C GLU A 16 8.54 -9.38 29.22
N GLN A 17 7.60 -8.44 29.40
CA GLN A 17 6.40 -8.64 30.22
C GLN A 17 5.28 -9.39 29.49
N LEU A 18 5.38 -9.56 28.16
CA LEU A 18 4.42 -10.33 27.37
C LEU A 18 4.93 -11.76 27.21
N ASP A 19 4.27 -12.72 27.86
CA ASP A 19 4.65 -14.14 27.75
C ASP A 19 4.43 -14.66 26.32
N SER A 20 5.54 -14.97 25.65
CA SER A 20 5.54 -15.53 24.29
C SER A 20 4.73 -16.83 24.17
N ASN A 21 4.68 -17.66 25.22
CA ASN A 21 3.90 -18.89 25.22
C ASN A 21 2.40 -18.59 25.30
N ALA A 22 2.01 -17.61 26.12
CA ALA A 22 0.63 -17.14 26.20
C ALA A 22 0.15 -16.55 24.87
N LEU A 23 1.01 -15.80 24.16
CA LEU A 23 0.70 -15.27 22.84
C LEU A 23 0.42 -16.38 21.82
N ILE A 24 1.30 -17.40 21.74
CA ILE A 24 1.13 -18.54 20.83
C ILE A 24 -0.15 -19.31 21.15
N LEU A 25 -0.43 -19.54 22.44
CA LEU A 25 -1.65 -20.20 22.88
C LEU A 25 -2.89 -19.41 22.46
N LEU A 26 -2.90 -18.10 22.66
CA LEU A 26 -4.05 -17.27 22.32
C LEU A 26 -4.27 -17.14 20.80
N PHE A 27 -3.21 -17.11 19.97
CA PHE A 27 -3.35 -17.25 18.51
C PHE A 27 -3.97 -18.60 18.15
N THR A 28 -3.56 -19.67 18.81
CA THR A 28 -4.12 -21.01 18.59
C THR A 28 -5.61 -21.06 18.94
N VAL A 29 -5.98 -20.51 20.10
CA VAL A 29 -7.38 -20.39 20.54
C VAL A 29 -8.19 -19.54 19.58
N TYR A 30 -7.65 -18.42 19.11
CA TYR A 30 -8.30 -17.57 18.10
C TYR A 30 -8.68 -18.37 16.86
N TYR A 31 -7.72 -19.09 16.26
CA TYR A 31 -7.97 -19.88 15.05
C TYR A 31 -8.92 -21.04 15.31
N PHE A 32 -8.82 -21.69 16.47
CA PHE A 32 -9.75 -22.76 16.85
C PHE A 32 -11.19 -22.27 16.95
N VAL A 33 -11.44 -21.16 17.67
CA VAL A 33 -12.78 -20.57 17.81
C VAL A 33 -13.33 -20.12 16.46
N GLU A 34 -12.49 -19.55 15.59
CA GLU A 34 -12.89 -19.21 14.23
C GLU A 34 -13.35 -20.45 13.44
N GLN A 35 -12.61 -21.58 13.52
CA GLN A 35 -13.01 -22.82 12.86
C GLN A 35 -14.33 -23.37 13.42
N CYS A 36 -14.54 -23.28 14.74
CA CYS A 36 -15.82 -23.62 15.36
C CYS A 36 -16.96 -22.73 14.85
N LEU A 37 -16.74 -21.41 14.71
CA LEU A 37 -17.73 -20.49 14.15
C LEU A 37 -18.04 -20.82 12.68
N ARG A 38 -17.02 -21.10 11.88
CA ARG A 38 -17.19 -21.54 10.48
C ARG A 38 -18.02 -22.81 10.39
N PHE A 39 -17.70 -23.80 11.22
CA PHE A 39 -18.45 -25.05 11.31
C PHE A 39 -19.90 -24.80 11.71
N ALA A 40 -20.14 -24.00 12.76
CA ALA A 40 -21.47 -23.70 13.27
C ALA A 40 -22.35 -22.95 12.25
N VAL A 41 -21.80 -21.98 11.53
CA VAL A 41 -22.53 -21.26 10.47
C VAL A 41 -22.81 -22.19 9.30
N LYS A 42 -21.83 -22.99 8.87
CA LYS A 42 -22.00 -23.98 7.80
C LYS A 42 -23.07 -25.03 8.15
N SER A 43 -23.15 -25.47 9.40
CA SER A 43 -24.14 -26.45 9.85
C SER A 43 -25.53 -25.87 10.06
N SER A 44 -25.63 -24.61 10.50
CA SER A 44 -26.93 -23.96 10.79
C SER A 44 -27.57 -23.32 9.57
N ASN A 45 -26.78 -22.75 8.66
CA ASN A 45 -27.27 -22.09 7.46
C ASN A 45 -26.25 -22.25 6.30
N SER A 46 -26.30 -23.42 5.65
CA SER A 46 -25.41 -23.78 4.55
C SER A 46 -25.56 -22.87 3.34
N GLU A 47 -26.76 -22.36 3.08
CA GLU A 47 -27.05 -21.43 1.99
C GLU A 47 -26.36 -20.09 2.21
N PHE A 48 -26.48 -19.52 3.41
CA PHE A 48 -25.78 -18.30 3.79
C PHE A 48 -24.26 -18.48 3.73
N TYR A 49 -23.74 -19.59 4.26
CA TYR A 49 -22.31 -19.91 4.20
C TYR A 49 -21.81 -20.00 2.74
N THR A 50 -22.59 -20.65 1.87
CA THR A 50 -22.26 -20.76 0.43
C THR A 50 -22.30 -19.39 -0.24
N SER A 51 -23.25 -18.53 0.12
CA SER A 51 -23.33 -17.15 -0.38
C SER A 51 -22.14 -16.30 0.08
N LEU A 52 -21.71 -16.46 1.34
CA LEU A 52 -20.50 -15.81 1.85
C LEU A 52 -19.26 -16.27 1.08
N GLN A 53 -19.13 -17.57 0.77
CA GLN A 53 -18.02 -18.10 -0.03
C GLN A 53 -18.07 -17.58 -1.48
N ALA A 54 -19.25 -17.61 -2.11
CA ALA A 54 -19.45 -17.13 -3.48
C ALA A 54 -19.11 -15.64 -3.63
N SER A 55 -19.46 -14.84 -2.62
CA SER A 55 -19.14 -13.40 -2.58
C SER A 55 -17.75 -13.08 -2.01
N ARG A 56 -16.95 -14.10 -1.65
CA ARG A 56 -15.64 -13.98 -0.98
C ARG A 56 -15.68 -13.11 0.29
N LYS A 57 -16.83 -13.10 0.97
CA LYS A 57 -17.04 -12.40 2.24
C LYS A 57 -16.81 -13.29 3.45
N ASP A 58 -16.64 -14.60 3.29
CA ASP A 58 -16.49 -15.54 4.40
C ASP A 58 -15.29 -15.20 5.30
N MET A 59 -14.11 -14.97 4.74
CA MET A 59 -12.92 -14.60 5.52
C MET A 59 -13.11 -13.32 6.31
N VAL A 60 -13.67 -12.30 5.68
CA VAL A 60 -13.97 -11.02 6.31
C VAL A 60 -15.05 -11.17 7.38
N PHE A 61 -16.09 -11.94 7.10
CA PHE A 61 -17.20 -12.19 8.04
C PHE A 61 -16.73 -12.85 9.31
N PHE A 62 -15.94 -13.93 9.21
CA PHE A 62 -15.42 -14.63 10.39
C PHE A 62 -14.31 -13.82 11.09
N GLY A 63 -13.51 -13.05 10.35
CA GLY A 63 -12.57 -12.10 10.94
C GLY A 63 -13.28 -11.06 11.80
N ILE A 64 -14.27 -10.35 11.24
CA ILE A 64 -15.08 -9.34 11.95
C ILE A 64 -15.88 -9.97 13.10
N SER A 65 -16.36 -11.21 12.94
CA SER A 65 -17.02 -11.94 14.04
C SER A 65 -16.08 -12.18 15.21
N MET A 66 -14.82 -12.54 14.94
CA MET A 66 -13.80 -12.69 15.98
C MET A 66 -13.44 -11.33 16.59
N GLY A 67 -13.30 -10.29 15.77
CA GLY A 67 -13.06 -8.91 16.22
C GLY A 67 -14.14 -8.41 17.18
N LEU A 68 -15.41 -8.71 16.86
CA LEU A 68 -16.56 -8.45 17.71
C LEU A 68 -16.46 -9.19 19.06
N LEU A 69 -16.19 -10.50 19.03
CA LEU A 69 -16.11 -11.33 20.25
C LEU A 69 -14.97 -10.90 21.15
N ILE A 70 -13.78 -10.68 20.59
CA ILE A 70 -12.61 -10.25 21.35
C ILE A 70 -12.80 -8.83 21.86
N SER A 71 -13.41 -7.93 21.09
CA SER A 71 -13.73 -6.58 21.55
C SER A 71 -14.70 -6.61 22.74
N LEU A 72 -15.74 -7.45 22.68
CA LEU A 72 -16.67 -7.62 23.81
C LEU A 72 -15.98 -8.19 25.04
N ALA A 73 -15.12 -9.20 24.88
CA ALA A 73 -14.43 -9.86 25.98
C ALA A 73 -13.32 -8.98 26.61
N SER A 74 -12.55 -8.25 25.79
CA SER A 74 -11.36 -7.52 26.24
C SER A 74 -11.63 -6.08 26.70
N THR A 75 -12.69 -5.43 26.22
CA THR A 75 -12.98 -4.03 26.58
C THR A 75 -13.13 -3.78 28.08
N PRO A 76 -13.79 -4.65 28.88
CA PRO A 76 -13.86 -4.48 30.33
C PRO A 76 -12.47 -4.46 31.00
N PHE A 77 -11.54 -5.30 30.55
CA PHE A 77 -10.16 -5.32 31.04
C PHE A 77 -9.42 -4.04 30.63
N CYS A 78 -9.66 -3.53 29.42
CA CYS A 78 -9.11 -2.23 29.01
C CYS A 78 -9.59 -1.08 29.90
N ILE A 79 -10.86 -1.09 30.31
CA ILE A 79 -11.43 -0.07 31.22
C ILE A 79 -10.81 -0.20 32.61
N LYS A 80 -10.71 -1.42 33.16
CA LYS A 80 -10.11 -1.65 34.48
C LYS A 80 -8.63 -1.28 34.52
N GLY A 81 -7.86 -1.70 33.52
CA GLY A 81 -6.46 -1.32 33.38
C GLY A 81 -6.28 0.19 33.21
N ALA A 82 -7.15 0.86 32.44
CA ALA A 82 -7.12 2.32 32.33
C ALA A 82 -7.40 3.00 33.69
N TRP A 83 -8.34 2.46 34.47
CA TRP A 83 -8.68 2.96 35.80
C TRP A 83 -7.53 2.77 36.79
N SER A 84 -6.91 1.59 36.79
CA SER A 84 -5.73 1.28 37.60
C SER A 84 -4.56 2.20 37.25
N ALA A 85 -4.25 2.33 35.96
CA ALA A 85 -3.21 3.24 35.45
C ALA A 85 -3.51 4.71 35.78
N TRP A 86 -4.78 5.11 35.84
CA TRP A 86 -5.19 6.45 36.26
C TRP A 86 -4.82 6.69 37.73
N ASN A 87 -5.14 5.72 38.60
CA ASN A 87 -4.80 5.80 40.02
C ASN A 87 -3.30 5.77 40.26
N ALA A 88 -2.54 5.02 39.45
CA ALA A 88 -1.08 4.96 39.51
C ALA A 88 -0.39 6.28 39.12
N VAL A 89 -1.07 7.19 38.42
CA VAL A 89 -0.53 8.51 38.03
C VAL A 89 -0.86 9.60 39.07
N LEU A 90 -1.67 9.29 40.09
CA LEU A 90 -1.96 10.21 41.18
C LEU A 90 -0.71 10.43 42.08
N PRO A 91 -0.55 11.62 42.69
CA PRO A 91 0.61 11.89 43.55
C PRO A 91 0.72 10.91 44.72
N GLY A 92 1.89 10.29 44.92
CA GLY A 92 2.20 9.45 46.08
C GLY A 92 2.29 7.94 45.82
N THR A 93 2.18 7.50 44.57
CA THR A 93 2.34 6.10 44.14
C THR A 93 3.78 5.78 43.74
N GLU A 94 4.27 4.59 44.10
CA GLU A 94 5.65 4.15 43.80
C GLU A 94 5.80 3.42 42.44
N GLU A 95 4.68 2.99 41.84
CA GLU A 95 4.73 2.23 40.58
C GLU A 95 5.08 3.11 39.37
N PRO A 96 5.93 2.61 38.46
CA PRO A 96 6.28 3.37 37.27
C PRO A 96 5.07 3.51 36.33
N PRO A 97 4.87 4.68 35.70
CA PRO A 97 3.67 4.96 34.89
C PRO A 97 3.54 4.12 33.61
N TRP A 98 4.54 3.30 33.27
CA TRP A 98 4.58 2.39 32.13
C TRP A 98 4.42 0.91 32.53
N PHE A 99 4.08 0.62 33.78
CA PHE A 99 3.77 -0.74 34.23
C PHE A 99 2.45 -1.23 33.61
N LEU A 100 2.40 -2.52 33.27
CA LEU A 100 1.19 -3.21 32.82
C LEU A 100 0.75 -4.16 33.92
N ASP A 101 -0.31 -3.80 34.64
CA ASP A 101 -0.99 -4.73 35.55
C ASP A 101 -1.71 -5.85 34.77
N GLU A 102 -2.28 -6.83 35.49
CA GLU A 102 -2.90 -8.00 34.88
C GLU A 102 -4.03 -7.63 33.90
N ASP A 103 -4.90 -6.69 34.27
CA ASP A 103 -6.00 -6.21 33.43
C ASP A 103 -5.46 -5.50 32.16
N ALA A 104 -4.42 -4.68 32.28
CA ALA A 104 -3.77 -4.02 31.17
C ALA A 104 -3.08 -5.01 30.22
N GLN A 105 -2.42 -6.04 30.77
CA GLN A 105 -1.79 -7.10 29.98
C GLN A 105 -2.84 -7.86 29.16
N ILE A 106 -3.97 -8.25 29.76
CA ILE A 106 -5.06 -8.91 29.04
C ILE A 106 -5.59 -8.02 27.93
N CYS A 107 -5.85 -6.74 28.21
CA CYS A 107 -6.30 -5.78 27.19
C CYS A 107 -5.33 -5.67 26.02
N VAL A 108 -4.06 -5.37 26.28
CA VAL A 108 -3.04 -5.14 25.25
C VAL A 108 -2.84 -6.41 24.42
N THR A 109 -2.75 -7.56 25.07
CA THR A 109 -2.56 -8.86 24.41
C THR A 109 -3.73 -9.18 23.49
N ALA A 110 -4.97 -9.04 23.98
CA ALA A 110 -6.16 -9.30 23.18
C ALA A 110 -6.25 -8.37 21.95
N ARG A 111 -5.90 -7.08 22.09
CA ARG A 111 -5.88 -6.13 20.97
C ARG A 111 -4.78 -6.41 19.96
N ALA A 112 -3.58 -6.77 20.42
CA ALA A 112 -2.50 -7.17 19.53
C ALA A 112 -2.89 -8.39 18.69
N ILE A 113 -3.47 -9.42 19.32
CA ILE A 113 -3.92 -10.64 18.63
C ILE A 113 -5.03 -10.34 17.62
N LEU A 114 -6.01 -9.52 18.00
CA LEU A 114 -7.08 -9.08 17.11
C LEU A 114 -6.49 -8.40 15.87
N TRP A 115 -5.63 -7.39 16.05
CA TRP A 115 -5.10 -6.63 14.92
C TRP A 115 -4.22 -7.47 14.00
N VAL A 116 -3.34 -8.30 14.57
CA VAL A 116 -2.43 -9.18 13.83
C VAL A 116 -3.19 -10.26 13.08
N SER A 117 -4.17 -10.90 13.72
CA SER A 117 -4.91 -12.02 13.12
C SER A 117 -5.82 -11.58 11.97
N GLU A 118 -6.34 -10.36 12.03
CA GLU A 118 -7.25 -9.80 11.02
C GLU A 118 -6.53 -9.12 9.85
N LEU A 119 -5.25 -8.74 10.02
CA LEU A 119 -4.44 -8.05 9.00
C LEU A 119 -4.34 -8.81 7.67
N ASN A 120 -4.21 -10.13 7.73
CA ASN A 120 -4.07 -11.00 6.56
C ASN A 120 -5.41 -11.34 5.88
N ARG A 121 -6.53 -10.81 6.38
CA ARG A 121 -7.88 -11.32 6.07
C ARG A 121 -8.87 -10.26 5.65
N LEU A 122 -8.47 -8.99 5.71
CA LEU A 122 -9.31 -7.81 5.46
C LEU A 122 -8.77 -6.94 4.31
N ASP A 123 -8.00 -7.56 3.42
CA ASP A 123 -7.43 -7.00 2.19
C ASP A 123 -8.47 -6.35 1.26
N LEU A 124 -9.74 -6.76 1.36
CA LEU A 124 -10.87 -6.15 0.64
C LEU A 124 -11.18 -4.70 1.09
N TYR A 125 -10.66 -4.23 2.23
CA TYR A 125 -10.95 -2.89 2.77
C TYR A 125 -9.66 -2.12 3.14
N PRO A 126 -9.13 -1.27 2.22
CA PRO A 126 -7.88 -0.54 2.44
C PRO A 126 -7.86 0.35 3.70
N LEU A 127 -9.02 0.88 4.09
CA LEU A 127 -9.13 1.70 5.31
C LEU A 127 -8.98 0.85 6.59
N TYR A 128 -9.38 -0.42 6.51
CA TYR A 128 -9.30 -1.37 7.62
C TYR A 128 -7.88 -1.90 7.81
N VAL A 129 -7.16 -2.18 6.71
CA VAL A 129 -5.73 -2.49 6.74
C VAL A 129 -4.92 -1.32 7.33
N LEU A 130 -5.23 -0.08 6.92
CA LEU A 130 -4.59 1.11 7.47
C LEU A 130 -4.89 1.26 8.97
N HIS A 131 -6.12 1.01 9.40
CA HIS A 131 -6.53 1.01 10.81
C HIS A 131 -5.71 0.02 11.64
N HIS A 132 -5.59 -1.23 11.19
CA HIS A 132 -4.91 -2.29 11.94
C HIS A 132 -3.39 -2.07 11.95
N THR A 133 -2.81 -1.76 10.80
CA THR A 133 -1.37 -1.46 10.68
C THR A 133 -1.01 -0.25 11.55
N GLY A 134 -1.82 0.81 11.48
CA GLY A 134 -1.64 1.99 12.32
C GLY A 134 -1.76 1.68 13.80
N SER A 135 -2.72 0.84 14.20
CA SER A 135 -2.92 0.43 15.59
C SER A 135 -1.75 -0.39 16.13
N ILE A 136 -1.19 -1.31 15.32
CA ILE A 136 0.02 -2.08 15.69
C ILE A 136 1.24 -1.18 15.78
N ILE A 137 1.49 -0.31 14.79
CA ILE A 137 2.63 0.62 14.84
C ILE A 137 2.52 1.53 16.07
N SER A 138 1.32 2.02 16.37
CA SER A 138 1.04 2.83 17.55
C SER A 138 1.34 2.05 18.84
N LEU A 139 0.82 0.83 18.98
CA LEU A 139 1.08 -0.03 20.13
C LEU A 139 2.58 -0.33 20.31
N LEU A 140 3.26 -0.77 19.25
CA LEU A 140 4.69 -1.06 19.28
C LEU A 140 5.51 0.18 19.66
N SER A 141 5.13 1.35 19.16
CA SER A 141 5.77 2.61 19.51
C SER A 141 5.53 2.95 20.98
N PHE A 142 4.32 2.76 21.49
CA PHE A 142 4.01 2.97 22.91
C PHE A 142 4.85 2.07 23.82
N LEU A 143 4.97 0.79 23.48
CA LEU A 143 5.77 -0.18 24.22
C LEU A 143 7.28 0.10 24.13
N TYR A 144 7.79 0.42 22.93
CA TYR A 144 9.20 0.69 22.69
C TYR A 144 9.68 1.95 23.41
N PHE A 145 8.91 3.04 23.32
CA PHE A 145 9.26 4.33 23.93
C PHE A 145 8.86 4.45 25.41
N ARG A 146 8.25 3.40 25.99
CA ARG A 146 7.77 3.34 27.37
C ARG A 146 6.88 4.52 27.73
N TRP A 147 5.85 4.72 26.92
CA TRP A 147 4.84 5.72 27.19
C TRP A 147 4.00 5.35 28.41
N PRO A 148 3.42 6.34 29.14
CA PRO A 148 2.50 6.06 30.21
C PRO A 148 1.35 5.18 29.74
N THR A 149 1.14 4.05 30.44
CA THR A 149 0.16 3.02 30.14
C THR A 149 -1.25 3.60 29.99
N LEU A 150 -1.56 4.58 30.84
CA LEU A 150 -2.83 5.30 30.84
C LEU A 150 -3.22 5.85 29.46
N LEU A 151 -2.27 6.39 28.68
CA LEU A 151 -2.58 7.10 27.44
C LEU A 151 -3.19 6.18 26.38
N PHE A 152 -2.64 4.98 26.19
CA PHE A 152 -3.16 4.06 25.19
C PHE A 152 -4.30 3.20 25.73
N LEU A 153 -4.35 2.88 27.03
CA LEU A 153 -5.48 2.16 27.61
C LEU A 153 -6.79 2.96 27.57
N VAL A 154 -6.72 4.28 27.75
CA VAL A 154 -7.88 5.16 27.52
C VAL A 154 -8.35 5.04 26.07
N ILE A 155 -7.46 5.10 25.09
CA ILE A 155 -7.82 4.88 23.67
C ILE A 155 -8.42 3.49 23.48
N PHE A 156 -7.82 2.45 24.08
CA PHE A 156 -8.25 1.07 23.87
C PHE A 156 -9.61 0.79 24.50
N SER A 157 -9.92 1.41 25.63
CA SER A 157 -11.26 1.33 26.24
C SER A 157 -12.36 1.85 25.31
N THR A 158 -12.05 2.80 24.43
CA THR A 158 -13.01 3.34 23.45
C THR A 158 -13.24 2.41 22.26
N LEU A 159 -12.40 1.36 22.07
CA LEU A 159 -12.56 0.36 21.00
C LEU A 159 -13.85 -0.45 21.14
N GLY A 160 -14.51 -0.45 22.31
CA GLY A 160 -15.86 -1.01 22.44
C GLY A 160 -16.87 -0.40 21.46
N SER A 161 -16.61 0.81 20.95
CA SER A 161 -17.40 1.43 19.86
C SER A 161 -17.34 0.68 18.52
N GLU A 162 -16.43 -0.29 18.34
CA GLU A 162 -16.35 -1.11 17.12
C GLU A 162 -17.49 -2.13 17.04
N VAL A 163 -18.05 -2.54 18.18
CA VAL A 163 -19.06 -3.61 18.28
C VAL A 163 -20.28 -3.37 17.37
N PRO A 164 -21.02 -2.24 17.43
CA PRO A 164 -22.07 -1.97 16.46
C PRO A 164 -21.61 -1.77 15.01
N GLY A 165 -20.35 -1.37 14.77
CA GLY A 165 -19.78 -1.29 13.44
C GLY A 165 -19.58 -2.67 12.81
N ASP A 166 -19.06 -3.61 13.60
CA ASP A 166 -18.88 -5.00 13.22
C ASP A 166 -20.22 -5.69 12.99
N LEU A 167 -21.18 -5.49 13.90
CA LEU A 167 -22.56 -5.98 13.73
C LEU A 167 -23.22 -5.41 12.48
N LEU A 168 -23.04 -4.12 12.18
CA LEU A 168 -23.57 -3.49 10.96
C LEU A 168 -22.96 -4.11 9.70
N TRP A 169 -21.67 -4.42 9.72
CA TRP A 169 -20.99 -5.06 8.61
C TRP A 169 -21.51 -6.50 8.43
N MET A 170 -21.59 -7.29 9.51
CA MET A 170 -22.12 -8.66 9.47
C MET A 170 -23.56 -8.68 8.97
N LEU A 171 -24.40 -7.77 9.45
CA LEU A 171 -25.77 -7.60 8.97
C LEU A 171 -25.82 -7.23 7.49
N SER A 172 -24.85 -6.45 7.00
CA SER A 172 -24.76 -6.12 5.58
C SER A 172 -24.41 -7.33 4.74
N ALA A 173 -23.46 -8.16 5.19
CA ALA A 173 -23.12 -9.40 4.51
C ALA A 173 -24.32 -10.37 4.44
N TYR A 174 -25.11 -10.45 5.52
CA TYR A 174 -26.35 -11.23 5.55
C TYR A 174 -27.44 -10.66 4.63
N ILE A 175 -27.63 -9.35 4.60
CA ILE A 175 -28.60 -8.73 3.68
C ILE A 175 -28.20 -8.98 2.22
N ASP A 176 -26.90 -8.89 1.91
CA ASP A 176 -26.40 -9.10 0.55
C ASP A 176 -26.53 -10.56 0.09
N SER A 177 -26.73 -11.52 1.00
CA SER A 177 -26.99 -12.93 0.65
C SER A 177 -28.46 -13.23 0.35
N LEU A 178 -29.38 -12.32 0.68
CA LEU A 178 -30.81 -12.50 0.43
C LEU A 178 -31.16 -12.05 -1.00
N GLU A 179 -31.99 -12.83 -1.71
CA GLU A 179 -32.53 -12.43 -3.01
C GLU A 179 -33.36 -11.14 -2.92
N SER A 180 -34.09 -10.97 -1.82
CA SER A 180 -34.79 -9.73 -1.49
C SER A 180 -34.78 -9.47 0.01
N ALA A 181 -34.31 -8.27 0.40
CA ALA A 181 -34.19 -7.90 1.80
C ALA A 181 -35.54 -7.37 2.36
N PRO A 182 -36.06 -7.92 3.48
CA PRO A 182 -37.26 -7.39 4.12
C PRO A 182 -37.09 -5.92 4.51
N ARG A 183 -38.14 -5.10 4.33
CA ARG A 183 -38.10 -3.67 4.67
C ARG A 183 -37.68 -3.41 6.12
N GLY A 184 -38.19 -4.19 7.07
CA GLY A 184 -37.84 -4.08 8.49
C GLY A 184 -36.34 -4.32 8.76
N LEU A 185 -35.70 -5.23 8.02
CA LEU A 185 -34.27 -5.53 8.14
C LEU A 185 -33.41 -4.37 7.59
N MET A 186 -33.84 -3.76 6.50
CA MET A 186 -33.18 -2.58 5.94
C MET A 186 -33.33 -1.35 6.85
N GLU A 187 -34.50 -1.14 7.46
CA GLU A 187 -34.73 -0.11 8.47
C GLU A 187 -33.84 -0.33 9.71
N PHE A 188 -33.75 -1.57 10.18
CA PHE A 188 -32.87 -1.93 11.30
C PHE A 188 -31.41 -1.62 10.98
N LYS A 189 -30.92 -1.98 9.78
CA LYS A 189 -29.57 -1.63 9.31
C LYS A 189 -29.31 -0.12 9.32
N ILE A 190 -30.28 0.68 8.89
CA ILE A 190 -30.14 2.16 8.91
C ILE A 190 -30.07 2.69 10.35
N ARG A 191 -30.95 2.19 11.24
CA ARG A 191 -30.92 2.56 12.68
C ARG A 191 -29.59 2.18 13.33
N LEU A 192 -29.11 0.96 13.09
CA LEU A 192 -27.83 0.48 13.59
C LEU A 192 -26.66 1.33 13.08
N ASN A 193 -26.70 1.76 11.82
CA ASN A 193 -25.67 2.66 11.29
C ASN A 193 -25.68 4.04 11.97
N MET A 194 -26.86 4.60 12.25
CA MET A 194 -26.96 5.87 12.99
C MET A 194 -26.44 5.73 14.42
N VAL A 195 -26.79 4.64 15.11
CA VAL A 195 -26.27 4.31 16.44
C VAL A 195 -24.75 4.19 16.38
N ASN A 196 -24.21 3.44 15.41
CA ASN A 196 -22.79 3.24 15.23
C ASN A 196 -22.04 4.58 15.05
N VAL A 197 -22.52 5.47 14.18
CA VAL A 197 -21.90 6.80 13.99
C VAL A 197 -21.94 7.62 15.27
N GLY A 198 -23.08 7.65 15.97
CA GLY A 198 -23.26 8.41 17.20
C GLY A 198 -22.35 7.95 18.33
N GLN A 199 -22.36 6.65 18.64
CA GLN A 199 -21.48 6.09 19.68
C GLN A 199 -20.01 6.26 19.32
N TYR A 200 -19.64 6.14 18.04
CA TYR A 200 -18.25 6.13 17.61
C TYR A 200 -17.69 7.54 17.79
N ALA A 201 -18.45 8.56 17.36
CA ALA A 201 -18.12 9.95 17.60
C ALA A 201 -18.01 10.27 19.11
N PHE A 202 -18.95 9.76 19.93
CA PHE A 202 -18.97 10.02 21.37
C PHE A 202 -17.78 9.39 22.10
N PHE A 203 -17.60 8.07 22.00
CA PHE A 203 -16.55 7.36 22.73
C PHE A 203 -15.16 7.71 22.21
N ARG A 204 -14.96 7.72 20.88
CA ARG A 204 -13.65 8.03 20.29
C ARG A 204 -13.28 9.49 20.47
N GLY A 205 -14.23 10.40 20.24
CA GLY A 205 -14.03 11.83 20.45
C GLY A 205 -13.73 12.16 21.91
N GLY A 206 -14.49 11.59 22.84
CA GLY A 206 -14.25 11.74 24.28
C GLY A 206 -12.88 11.22 24.70
N GLY A 207 -12.48 10.03 24.23
CA GLY A 207 -11.15 9.47 24.50
C GLY A 207 -10.01 10.34 23.95
N ILE A 208 -10.15 10.88 22.74
CA ILE A 208 -9.16 11.80 22.14
C ILE A 208 -9.00 13.06 22.99
N ILE A 209 -10.12 13.67 23.40
CA ILE A 209 -10.11 14.88 24.24
C ILE A 209 -9.45 14.58 25.59
N LEU A 210 -9.79 13.45 26.21
CA LEU A 210 -9.22 13.04 27.49
C LEU A 210 -7.70 12.82 27.38
N VAL A 211 -7.22 12.12 26.35
CA VAL A 211 -5.78 11.90 26.13
C VAL A 211 -5.05 13.21 25.84
N ALA A 212 -5.64 14.11 25.03
CA ALA A 212 -5.07 15.44 24.78
C ALA A 212 -4.95 16.24 26.08
N TRP A 213 -5.95 16.16 26.95
CA TRP A 213 -5.94 16.81 28.26
C TRP A 213 -4.87 16.21 29.20
N ILE A 214 -4.75 14.88 29.25
CA ILE A 214 -3.70 14.21 30.04
C ILE A 214 -2.31 14.64 29.55
N LEU A 215 -2.09 14.67 28.23
CA LEU A 215 -0.83 15.13 27.64
C LEU A 215 -0.50 16.59 27.99
N ALA A 216 -1.52 17.45 28.05
CA ALA A 216 -1.34 18.88 28.34
C ALA A 216 -1.15 19.18 29.84
N TYR A 217 -1.77 18.41 30.75
CA TYR A 217 -1.90 18.79 32.17
C TYR A 217 -1.40 17.76 33.19
N SER A 218 -0.93 16.57 32.81
CA SER A 218 -0.48 15.55 33.78
C SER A 218 0.82 15.93 34.51
N PRO A 219 0.85 15.98 35.86
CA PRO A 219 2.00 16.52 36.61
C PRO A 219 3.20 15.58 36.78
N ALA A 220 3.02 14.25 36.81
CA ALA A 220 3.99 13.35 37.43
C ALA A 220 4.90 12.55 36.47
N GLY A 221 4.53 12.34 35.20
CA GLY A 221 5.29 11.47 34.28
C GLY A 221 5.64 12.06 32.91
N LEU A 222 5.00 13.17 32.52
CA LEU A 222 5.19 13.81 31.21
C LEU A 222 6.20 14.98 31.22
N ARG A 223 6.49 15.54 32.41
CA ARG A 223 7.44 16.67 32.56
C ARG A 223 8.91 16.29 32.43
N THR A 224 9.25 15.00 32.47
CA THR A 224 10.64 14.50 32.36
C THR A 224 11.03 14.11 30.94
N ARG A 225 10.15 14.27 29.95
CA ARG A 225 10.37 13.80 28.57
C ARG A 225 10.78 14.94 27.64
N SER A 226 11.58 14.62 26.63
CA SER A 226 12.07 15.59 25.66
C SER A 226 10.91 16.20 24.84
N PRO A 227 11.04 17.46 24.38
CA PRO A 227 10.05 18.10 23.52
C PRO A 227 9.70 17.27 22.28
N LEU A 228 10.69 16.56 21.73
CA LEU A 228 10.52 15.67 20.56
C LEU A 228 9.51 14.55 20.83
N MET A 229 9.54 13.96 22.03
CA MET A 229 8.61 12.89 22.40
C MET A 229 7.18 13.43 22.55
N GLN A 230 7.01 14.64 23.09
CA GLN A 230 5.69 15.27 23.18
C GLN A 230 5.12 15.53 21.78
N VAL A 231 5.92 16.07 20.86
CA VAL A 231 5.53 16.26 19.45
C VAL A 231 5.11 14.94 18.82
N TYR A 232 5.84 13.85 19.08
CA TYR A 232 5.50 12.52 18.59
C TYR A 232 4.12 12.04 19.09
N ALA A 233 3.81 12.14 20.39
CA ALA A 233 2.49 11.76 20.90
C ALA A 233 1.35 12.62 20.34
N TYR A 234 1.54 13.94 20.26
CA TYR A 234 0.55 14.81 19.63
C TYR A 234 0.35 14.46 18.15
N THR A 235 1.40 14.04 17.45
CA THR A 235 1.31 13.57 16.06
C THR A 235 0.48 12.29 15.96
N LEU A 236 0.76 11.27 16.78
CA LEU A 236 -0.02 10.04 16.79
C LEU A 236 -1.49 10.29 17.15
N LEU A 237 -1.76 11.12 18.16
CA LEU A 237 -3.11 11.48 18.56
C LEU A 237 -3.85 12.24 17.45
N SER A 238 -3.15 13.13 16.73
CA SER A 238 -3.71 13.86 15.59
C SER A 238 -4.04 12.95 14.41
N LEU A 239 -3.17 11.98 14.10
CA LEU A 239 -3.43 10.98 13.06
C LEU A 239 -4.63 10.11 13.41
N TYR A 240 -4.74 9.67 14.66
CA TYR A 240 -5.89 8.92 15.15
C TYR A 240 -7.20 9.74 15.11
N ALA A 241 -7.15 11.01 15.52
CA ALA A 241 -8.28 11.92 15.44
C ALA A 241 -8.72 12.16 13.99
N ALA A 242 -7.78 12.37 13.08
CA ALA A 242 -8.05 12.52 11.65
C ALA A 242 -8.71 11.26 11.06
N PHE A 243 -8.23 10.07 11.42
CA PHE A 243 -8.84 8.80 11.02
C PHE A 243 -10.30 8.70 11.50
N CYS A 244 -10.56 8.99 12.78
CA CYS A 244 -11.91 8.97 13.35
C CYS A 244 -12.84 9.97 12.65
N ALA A 245 -12.36 11.19 12.39
CA ALA A 245 -13.13 12.21 11.68
C ALA A 245 -13.49 11.78 10.25
N VAL A 246 -12.52 11.24 9.50
CA VAL A 246 -12.75 10.71 8.14
C VAL A 246 -13.77 9.58 8.15
N TYR A 247 -13.69 8.67 9.12
CA TYR A 247 -14.65 7.58 9.27
C TYR A 247 -16.08 8.11 9.49
N VAL A 248 -16.27 9.02 10.44
CA VAL A 248 -17.59 9.62 10.76
C VAL A 248 -18.15 10.38 9.56
N LEU A 249 -17.33 11.22 8.91
CA LEU A 249 -17.75 11.99 7.73
C LEU A 249 -18.17 11.08 6.58
N ARG A 250 -17.43 10.00 6.33
CA ARG A 250 -17.74 9.01 5.29
C ARG A 250 -19.05 8.28 5.58
N GLN A 251 -19.25 7.82 6.81
CA GLN A 251 -20.48 7.12 7.17
C GLN A 251 -21.70 8.04 7.09
N HIS A 252 -21.58 9.27 7.56
CA HIS A 252 -22.64 10.26 7.46
C HIS A 252 -22.97 10.62 6.00
N SER A 253 -21.96 10.76 5.12
CA SER A 253 -22.15 10.95 3.68
C SER A 253 -22.90 9.77 3.04
N ASN A 254 -22.52 8.53 3.38
CA ASN A 254 -23.19 7.32 2.89
C ASN A 254 -24.66 7.25 3.32
N ILE A 255 -24.98 7.64 4.56
CA ILE A 255 -26.36 7.71 5.05
C ILE A 255 -27.17 8.75 4.25
N ARG A 256 -26.60 9.92 3.96
CA ARG A 256 -27.25 10.95 3.14
C ARG A 256 -27.47 10.49 1.70
N ALA A 257 -26.48 9.89 1.06
CA ALA A 257 -26.57 9.41 -0.31
C ALA A 257 -27.65 8.32 -0.48
N ARG A 258 -27.75 7.37 0.46
CA ARG A 258 -28.76 6.29 0.41
C ARG A 258 -30.20 6.77 0.61
N ARG A 259 -30.42 7.93 1.26
CA ARG A 259 -31.75 8.55 1.32
C ARG A 259 -32.19 9.15 -0.02
N LEU A 260 -31.26 9.33 -0.97
CA LEU A 260 -31.47 10.07 -2.22
C LEU A 260 -31.45 9.18 -3.49
N SER A 261 -31.13 7.88 -3.41
CA SER A 261 -30.91 7.03 -4.60
C SER A 261 -31.83 5.80 -4.67
N ARG A 262 -32.45 5.57 -5.84
CA ARG A 262 -33.01 4.27 -6.26
C ARG A 262 -31.88 3.34 -6.75
N PRO A 263 -31.99 2.00 -6.62
CA PRO A 263 -30.94 1.07 -7.05
C PRO A 263 -30.83 1.01 -8.58
N PRO A 264 -29.61 0.88 -9.15
CA PRO A 264 -29.42 0.67 -10.58
C PRO A 264 -29.66 -0.80 -10.97
N SER A 265 -30.17 -1.00 -12.19
CA SER A 265 -30.35 -2.31 -12.82
C SER A 265 -29.05 -2.77 -13.51
N PRO A 266 -28.67 -4.07 -13.45
CA PRO A 266 -27.51 -4.58 -14.16
C PRO A 266 -27.85 -4.92 -15.61
N SER A 267 -27.16 -4.29 -16.58
CA SER A 267 -27.21 -4.69 -17.98
C SER A 267 -25.93 -5.45 -18.36
N HIS A 268 -26.09 -6.72 -18.71
CA HIS A 268 -25.09 -7.51 -19.42
C HIS A 268 -25.39 -7.43 -20.92
N ILE A 269 -24.40 -7.00 -21.72
CA ILE A 269 -24.44 -7.12 -23.19
C ILE A 269 -23.22 -7.96 -23.59
N PRO A 270 -23.39 -9.10 -24.27
CA PRO A 270 -22.29 -9.81 -24.92
C PRO A 270 -21.99 -9.14 -26.28
N MET A 271 -20.71 -8.99 -26.63
CA MET A 271 -20.28 -8.37 -27.88
C MET A 271 -19.61 -9.41 -28.79
N GLU A 272 -20.09 -9.46 -30.03
CA GLU A 272 -19.62 -10.34 -31.12
C GLU A 272 -18.49 -9.64 -31.90
N LEU A 273 -17.42 -10.37 -32.23
CA LEU A 273 -16.21 -9.82 -32.87
C LEU A 273 -16.17 -10.19 -34.36
N ASP A 274 -16.64 -9.29 -35.23
CA ASP A 274 -16.42 -9.39 -36.68
C ASP A 274 -15.31 -8.42 -37.15
N GLY A 275 -14.25 -8.97 -37.74
CA GLY A 275 -13.17 -8.23 -38.38
C GLY A 275 -11.89 -9.06 -38.59
N PRO A 276 -11.00 -8.69 -39.54
CA PRO A 276 -9.73 -9.39 -39.75
C PRO A 276 -8.87 -9.34 -38.48
N ALA A 277 -8.20 -10.47 -38.18
CA ALA A 277 -7.40 -10.63 -36.97
C ALA A 277 -6.26 -9.58 -36.93
N PRO A 278 -6.24 -8.70 -35.92
CA PRO A 278 -5.20 -7.68 -35.78
C PRO A 278 -3.84 -8.33 -35.50
N ARG A 279 -2.75 -7.68 -35.93
CA ARG A 279 -1.38 -8.19 -35.75
C ARG A 279 -0.95 -8.06 -34.29
N SER A 280 -0.47 -9.16 -33.72
CA SER A 280 0.09 -9.17 -32.37
C SER A 280 1.43 -8.43 -32.31
N MET A 281 1.63 -7.65 -31.23
CA MET A 281 2.91 -6.99 -30.92
C MET A 281 3.88 -7.92 -30.16
N HIS A 282 3.42 -9.10 -29.73
CA HIS A 282 4.18 -10.04 -28.92
C HIS A 282 4.82 -11.12 -29.77
N LEU A 283 6.05 -11.50 -29.45
CA LEU A 283 6.72 -12.62 -30.11
C LEU A 283 6.31 -13.92 -29.42
N ARG A 284 5.58 -14.78 -30.13
CA ARG A 284 5.24 -16.14 -29.66
C ARG A 284 6.24 -17.15 -30.22
N ILE A 285 6.90 -17.87 -29.33
CA ILE A 285 7.75 -19.01 -29.65
C ILE A 285 6.89 -20.28 -29.54
N LEU A 286 6.86 -21.08 -30.61
CA LEU A 286 6.06 -22.30 -30.72
C LEU A 286 6.67 -23.46 -29.90
N THR A 287 6.60 -23.35 -28.58
CA THR A 287 6.90 -24.44 -27.63
C THR A 287 5.60 -25.02 -27.05
N ARG A 288 5.66 -26.15 -26.33
CA ARG A 288 4.52 -26.70 -25.58
C ARG A 288 4.88 -26.77 -24.08
N PRO A 289 4.37 -25.85 -23.23
CA PRO A 289 3.50 -24.69 -23.52
C PRO A 289 4.23 -23.56 -24.28
N PRO A 290 3.51 -22.66 -24.97
CA PRO A 290 4.12 -21.57 -25.74
C PRO A 290 4.82 -20.57 -24.82
N ILE A 291 5.98 -20.06 -25.25
CA ILE A 291 6.70 -18.98 -24.59
C ILE A 291 6.39 -17.69 -25.33
N ILE A 292 5.97 -16.66 -24.60
CA ILE A 292 5.58 -15.36 -25.16
C ILE A 292 6.55 -14.31 -24.64
N ILE A 293 7.23 -13.62 -25.54
CA ILE A 293 8.15 -12.53 -25.24
C ILE A 293 7.43 -11.21 -25.49
N VAL A 294 7.31 -10.43 -24.42
CA VAL A 294 6.61 -9.15 -24.39
C VAL A 294 7.65 -8.01 -24.40
N PRO A 295 7.54 -7.02 -25.30
CA PRO A 295 8.47 -5.88 -25.37
C PRO A 295 8.63 -5.10 -24.06
N TYR A 296 7.61 -5.14 -23.19
CA TYR A 296 7.62 -4.58 -21.84
C TYR A 296 8.86 -4.99 -21.04
N GLY A 297 9.27 -6.27 -21.11
CA GLY A 297 10.43 -6.76 -20.34
C GLY A 297 11.74 -6.10 -20.75
N LEU A 298 11.97 -5.97 -22.06
CA LEU A 298 13.15 -5.28 -22.60
C LEU A 298 13.19 -3.81 -22.17
N LEU A 299 12.05 -3.12 -22.26
CA LEU A 299 11.92 -1.72 -21.85
C LEU A 299 12.12 -1.54 -20.34
N MET A 300 11.63 -2.48 -19.52
CA MET A 300 11.89 -2.50 -18.09
C MET A 300 13.39 -2.73 -17.79
N GLY A 301 14.03 -3.62 -18.55
CA GLY A 301 15.48 -3.82 -18.54
C GLY A 301 16.26 -2.54 -18.81
N PHE A 302 15.89 -1.79 -19.86
CA PHE A 302 16.47 -0.47 -20.12
C PHE A 302 16.22 0.53 -18.99
N GLY A 303 15.04 0.49 -18.37
CA GLY A 303 14.74 1.28 -17.18
C GLY A 303 15.72 0.99 -16.04
N PHE A 304 15.89 -0.27 -15.66
CA PHE A 304 16.83 -0.66 -14.60
C PHE A 304 18.28 -0.34 -14.97
N ALA A 305 18.68 -0.59 -16.22
CA ALA A 305 20.02 -0.25 -16.70
C ALA A 305 20.29 1.25 -16.62
N ALA A 306 19.33 2.09 -16.99
CA ALA A 306 19.42 3.53 -16.89
C ALA A 306 19.55 4.01 -15.44
N LEU A 307 18.81 3.40 -14.52
CA LEU A 307 18.90 3.69 -13.09
C LEU A 307 20.30 3.35 -12.55
N VAL A 308 20.79 2.13 -12.83
CA VAL A 308 22.12 1.68 -12.43
C VAL A 308 23.21 2.57 -12.99
N PHE A 309 23.15 2.85 -14.30
CA PHE A 309 24.11 3.70 -14.99
C PHE A 309 24.17 5.11 -14.38
N THR A 310 23.01 5.71 -14.12
CA THR A 310 22.93 7.05 -13.52
C THR A 310 23.49 7.04 -12.10
N SER A 311 23.14 6.04 -11.28
CA SER A 311 23.65 5.93 -9.91
C SER A 311 25.17 5.73 -9.85
N LEU A 312 25.72 4.87 -10.71
CA LEU A 312 27.17 4.63 -10.80
C LEU A 312 27.94 5.82 -11.38
N THR A 313 27.26 6.74 -12.08
CA THR A 313 27.89 7.97 -12.59
C THR A 313 27.94 9.06 -11.52
N ILE A 314 26.95 9.09 -10.61
CA ILE A 314 26.73 10.19 -9.67
C ILE A 314 27.38 9.95 -8.31
N ALA A 315 27.34 8.71 -7.80
CA ALA A 315 27.62 8.44 -6.39
C ALA A 315 29.05 7.95 -6.04
N PRO A 316 29.77 7.15 -6.86
CA PRO A 316 31.07 6.62 -6.45
C PRO A 316 32.22 7.59 -6.73
N ALA A 317 33.16 7.72 -5.80
CA ALA A 317 34.39 8.49 -5.94
C ALA A 317 35.63 7.61 -6.21
N SER A 318 35.52 6.29 -5.97
CA SER A 318 36.59 5.32 -6.24
C SER A 318 36.06 4.05 -6.93
N ARG A 319 36.99 3.26 -7.48
CA ARG A 319 36.67 1.98 -8.11
C ARG A 319 36.04 0.97 -7.15
N GLU A 320 36.54 0.92 -5.92
CA GLU A 320 36.01 0.03 -4.87
C GLU A 320 34.58 0.42 -4.50
N GLU A 321 34.31 1.72 -4.35
CA GLU A 321 32.96 2.23 -4.11
C GLU A 321 32.00 1.90 -5.26
N SER A 322 32.44 1.94 -6.52
CA SER A 322 31.63 1.54 -7.67
C SER A 322 31.19 0.08 -7.61
N VAL A 323 32.05 -0.82 -7.13
CA VAL A 323 31.71 -2.25 -6.98
C VAL A 323 30.69 -2.45 -5.87
N LEU A 324 30.94 -1.87 -4.69
CA LEU A 324 30.03 -1.95 -3.54
C LEU A 324 28.66 -1.33 -3.87
N LEU A 325 28.66 -0.19 -4.56
CA LEU A 325 27.44 0.47 -5.02
C LEU A 325 26.69 -0.38 -6.05
N SER A 326 27.39 -1.01 -6.99
CA SER A 326 26.77 -1.95 -7.92
C SER A 326 26.11 -3.12 -7.18
N ASP A 327 26.75 -3.66 -6.14
CA ASP A 327 26.19 -4.70 -5.28
C ASP A 327 24.94 -4.24 -4.53
N ALA A 328 24.98 -3.03 -3.95
CA ALA A 328 23.82 -2.41 -3.33
C ALA A 328 22.65 -2.25 -4.34
N LEU A 329 22.93 -1.75 -5.54
CA LEU A 329 21.92 -1.58 -6.61
C LEU A 329 21.33 -2.92 -7.05
N GLY A 330 22.17 -3.95 -7.19
CA GLY A 330 21.73 -5.31 -7.51
C GLY A 330 20.79 -5.87 -6.44
N ILE A 331 21.17 -5.76 -5.17
CA ILE A 331 20.34 -6.19 -4.03
C ILE A 331 19.01 -5.42 -3.99
N THR A 332 19.05 -4.10 -4.18
CA THR A 332 17.85 -3.25 -4.23
C THR A 332 16.90 -3.66 -5.35
N ILE A 333 17.40 -3.88 -6.57
CA ILE A 333 16.57 -4.28 -7.73
C ILE A 333 15.99 -5.68 -7.52
N LEU A 334 16.79 -6.65 -7.08
CA LEU A 334 16.32 -8.01 -6.83
C LEU A 334 15.28 -8.05 -5.71
N SER A 335 15.49 -7.27 -4.64
CA SER A 335 14.51 -7.12 -3.56
C SER A 335 13.22 -6.48 -4.07
N ALA A 336 13.31 -5.45 -4.91
CA ALA A 336 12.15 -4.83 -5.53
C ALA A 336 11.36 -5.84 -6.38
N ILE A 337 12.02 -6.61 -7.24
CA ILE A 337 11.36 -7.65 -8.07
C ILE A 337 10.72 -8.71 -7.18
N PHE A 338 11.45 -9.20 -6.18
CA PHE A 338 10.97 -10.22 -5.25
C PHE A 338 9.71 -9.77 -4.52
N PHE A 339 9.74 -8.61 -3.86
CA PHE A 339 8.58 -8.14 -3.10
C PHE A 339 7.45 -7.65 -4.01
N ALA A 340 7.72 -7.08 -5.19
CA ALA A 340 6.68 -6.78 -6.17
C ALA A 340 5.91 -8.04 -6.56
N ARG A 341 6.62 -9.17 -6.65
CA ARG A 341 6.05 -10.46 -7.00
C ARG A 341 5.32 -11.11 -5.83
N VAL A 342 5.93 -11.15 -4.64
CA VAL A 342 5.30 -11.65 -3.40
C VAL A 342 4.01 -10.91 -3.12
N PHE A 343 4.01 -9.59 -3.19
CA PHE A 343 2.80 -8.81 -2.94
C PHE A 343 1.75 -8.99 -4.03
N SER A 344 2.12 -9.18 -5.30
CA SER A 344 1.14 -9.55 -6.34
C SER A 344 0.48 -10.89 -6.01
N MET A 345 1.26 -11.90 -5.59
CA MET A 345 0.69 -13.19 -5.17
C MET A 345 -0.24 -13.07 -3.96
N VAL A 346 0.18 -12.31 -2.96
CA VAL A 346 -0.59 -12.17 -1.71
C VAL A 346 -1.84 -11.32 -1.93
N MET A 347 -1.73 -10.19 -2.65
CA MET A 347 -2.81 -9.20 -2.77
C MET A 347 -3.75 -9.44 -3.96
N GLU A 348 -3.29 -10.03 -5.06
CA GLU A 348 -4.11 -10.25 -6.27
C GLU A 348 -4.62 -11.68 -6.38
N ASP A 349 -3.77 -12.67 -6.09
CA ASP A 349 -4.13 -14.09 -6.19
C ASP A 349 -4.65 -14.67 -4.86
N GLY A 350 -4.20 -14.10 -3.73
CA GLY A 350 -4.51 -14.58 -2.39
C GLY A 350 -3.70 -15.83 -2.01
N ILE A 351 -3.33 -15.93 -0.73
CA ILE A 351 -2.54 -17.05 -0.20
C ILE A 351 -3.21 -18.41 -0.47
N ALA A 352 -4.55 -18.47 -0.49
CA ALA A 352 -5.30 -19.69 -0.79
C ALA A 352 -4.98 -20.28 -2.17
N LYS A 353 -4.79 -19.43 -3.19
CA LYS A 353 -4.47 -19.88 -4.55
C LYS A 353 -3.01 -20.31 -4.68
N LEU A 354 -2.10 -19.65 -3.94
CA LEU A 354 -0.71 -20.08 -3.80
C LEU A 354 -0.61 -21.47 -3.16
N ILE A 355 -1.42 -21.77 -2.14
CA ILE A 355 -1.45 -23.09 -1.52
C ILE A 355 -2.08 -24.13 -2.45
N ALA A 356 -3.19 -23.80 -3.10
CA ALA A 356 -3.91 -24.73 -3.98
C ALA A 356 -3.15 -25.03 -5.28
N GLN A 357 -2.44 -24.05 -5.84
CA GLN A 357 -1.72 -24.16 -7.12
C GLN A 357 -0.38 -23.43 -7.03
N PRO A 358 0.60 -23.95 -6.26
CA PRO A 358 1.84 -23.23 -5.95
C PRO A 358 2.65 -22.91 -7.20
N MET A 359 2.90 -23.90 -8.05
CA MET A 359 3.70 -23.70 -9.26
C MET A 359 3.00 -22.73 -10.24
N ARG A 360 1.70 -22.89 -10.46
CA ARG A 360 0.95 -22.00 -11.36
C ARG A 360 0.90 -20.57 -10.83
N THR A 361 0.74 -20.40 -9.52
CA THR A 361 0.73 -19.07 -8.89
C THR A 361 2.11 -18.45 -8.86
N ILE A 362 3.18 -19.22 -8.66
CA ILE A 362 4.57 -18.74 -8.67
C ILE A 362 4.98 -18.23 -10.05
N PHE A 363 4.74 -19.03 -11.10
CA PHE A 363 5.17 -18.75 -12.48
C PHE A 363 4.17 -17.94 -13.30
N ARG A 364 3.00 -17.63 -12.75
CA ARG A 364 2.07 -16.68 -13.37
C ARG A 364 2.80 -15.35 -13.61
N PRO A 365 2.58 -14.67 -14.73
CA PRO A 365 3.19 -13.35 -14.93
C PRO A 365 2.71 -12.35 -13.87
N GLY A 366 3.45 -11.25 -13.67
CA GLY A 366 3.14 -9.90 -13.14
C GLY A 366 3.35 -9.54 -11.66
N PHE A 367 3.15 -8.26 -11.38
CA PHE A 367 3.84 -7.54 -10.31
C PHE A 367 3.01 -6.42 -9.73
N TRP A 368 3.13 -6.22 -8.42
CA TRP A 368 2.49 -5.12 -7.71
C TRP A 368 3.50 -4.02 -7.42
N LEU A 369 3.27 -2.84 -8.00
CA LEU A 369 4.18 -1.69 -7.88
C LEU A 369 4.54 -1.34 -6.43
N HIS A 370 3.57 -1.44 -5.52
CA HIS A 370 3.74 -1.03 -4.12
C HIS A 370 4.63 -2.03 -3.37
N GLY A 371 4.51 -3.32 -3.68
CA GLY A 371 5.43 -4.34 -3.18
C GLY A 371 6.85 -4.11 -3.69
N GLY A 372 7.00 -3.64 -4.93
CA GLY A 372 8.31 -3.28 -5.49
C GLY A 372 8.97 -2.11 -4.77
N LEU A 373 8.21 -1.05 -4.48
CA LEU A 373 8.71 0.10 -3.72
C LEU A 373 9.11 -0.31 -2.30
N PHE A 374 8.31 -1.15 -1.63
CA PHE A 374 8.64 -1.71 -0.33
C PHE A 374 9.92 -2.56 -0.40
N GLY A 375 10.04 -3.44 -1.39
CA GLY A 375 11.23 -4.26 -1.59
C GLY A 375 12.49 -3.46 -1.88
N ALA A 376 12.39 -2.39 -2.67
CA ALA A 376 13.50 -1.48 -2.92
C ALA A 376 14.00 -0.82 -1.62
N ALA A 377 13.07 -0.37 -0.76
CA ALA A 377 13.43 0.19 0.55
C ALA A 377 14.10 -0.84 1.46
N VAL A 378 13.58 -2.07 1.51
CA VAL A 378 14.19 -3.17 2.27
C VAL A 378 15.60 -3.48 1.75
N GLY A 379 15.77 -3.62 0.43
CA GLY A 379 17.08 -3.90 -0.18
C GLY A 379 18.09 -2.78 0.04
N ALA A 380 17.65 -1.52 0.02
CA ALA A 380 18.48 -0.36 0.36
C ALA A 380 18.94 -0.39 1.82
N ILE A 381 18.04 -0.71 2.76
CA ILE A 381 18.36 -0.83 4.20
C ILE A 381 19.32 -2.01 4.44
N ILE A 382 19.09 -3.16 3.80
CA ILE A 382 20.00 -4.31 3.88
C ILE A 382 21.39 -3.91 3.39
N SER A 383 21.47 -3.20 2.27
CA SER A 383 22.75 -2.76 1.70
C SER A 383 23.48 -1.76 2.60
N GLN A 384 22.75 -0.88 3.28
CA GLN A 384 23.29 0.01 4.31
C GLN A 384 23.84 -0.78 5.50
N CYS A 385 23.06 -1.71 6.05
CA CYS A 385 23.45 -2.51 7.21
C CYS A 385 24.63 -3.44 6.90
N ALA A 386 24.74 -3.93 5.67
CA ALA A 386 25.84 -4.76 5.20
C ALA A 386 27.11 -3.97 4.86
N GLY A 387 27.09 -2.63 4.96
CA GLY A 387 28.25 -1.78 4.69
C GLY A 387 28.53 -1.53 3.20
N TYR A 388 27.64 -1.95 2.29
CA TYR A 388 27.78 -1.65 0.86
C TYR A 388 27.51 -0.18 0.54
N VAL A 389 26.79 0.52 1.42
CA VAL A 389 26.42 1.94 1.25
C VAL A 389 26.95 2.74 2.45
N PRO A 390 28.13 3.36 2.36
CA PRO A 390 28.66 4.17 3.46
C PRO A 390 27.91 5.52 3.60
N ASN A 391 27.40 6.08 2.51
CA ASN A 391 26.65 7.33 2.47
C ASN A 391 25.23 7.09 1.93
N PHE A 392 24.28 6.78 2.84
CA PHE A 392 22.89 6.52 2.46
C PHE A 392 22.20 7.72 1.76
N PRO A 393 22.37 8.97 2.24
CA PRO A 393 21.80 10.14 1.55
C PRO A 393 22.22 10.25 0.09
N LEU A 394 23.52 10.10 -0.20
CA LEU A 394 24.05 10.16 -1.56
C LEU A 394 23.53 8.99 -2.42
N PHE A 395 23.45 7.79 -1.84
CA PHE A 395 22.86 6.63 -2.52
C PHE A 395 21.39 6.86 -2.90
N ALA A 396 20.57 7.28 -1.94
CA ALA A 396 19.15 7.57 -2.17
C ALA A 396 18.96 8.71 -3.18
N ALA A 397 19.81 9.73 -3.10
CA ALA A 397 19.82 10.85 -4.04
C ALA A 397 20.16 10.40 -5.48
N SER A 398 21.15 9.52 -5.65
CA SER A 398 21.53 8.97 -6.96
C SER A 398 20.38 8.19 -7.62
N LEU A 399 19.65 7.38 -6.83
CA LEU A 399 18.45 6.68 -7.27
C LEU A 399 17.34 7.65 -7.66
N ALA A 400 17.13 8.69 -6.86
CA ALA A 400 16.14 9.73 -7.13
C ALA A 400 16.44 10.49 -8.42
N VAL A 401 17.72 10.77 -8.72
CA VAL A 401 18.12 11.42 -9.99
C VAL A 401 17.90 10.50 -11.19
N GLY A 402 18.18 9.20 -11.07
CA GLY A 402 17.94 8.23 -12.15
C GLY A 402 16.48 7.81 -12.34
N LEU A 403 15.63 8.03 -11.33
CA LEU A 403 14.23 7.60 -11.32
C LEU A 403 13.41 8.09 -12.52
N PRO A 404 13.48 9.36 -12.97
CA PRO A 404 12.67 9.81 -14.11
C PRO A 404 13.09 9.11 -15.41
N LEU A 405 14.38 8.84 -15.63
CA LEU A 405 14.83 8.09 -16.80
C LEU A 405 14.37 6.63 -16.75
N TYR A 406 14.40 6.00 -15.57
CA TYR A 406 13.79 4.68 -15.35
C TYR A 406 12.28 4.69 -15.69
N GLU A 407 11.55 5.70 -15.21
CA GLU A 407 10.10 5.84 -15.48
C GLU A 407 9.83 6.10 -16.97
N THR A 408 10.69 6.84 -17.70
CA THR A 408 10.55 7.01 -19.16
C THR A 408 10.45 5.67 -19.87
N PHE A 409 11.43 4.78 -19.68
CA PHE A 409 11.40 3.46 -20.32
C PHE A 409 10.26 2.60 -19.79
N SER A 410 10.01 2.61 -18.48
CA SER A 410 8.91 1.85 -17.86
C SER A 410 7.53 2.27 -18.36
N ARG A 411 7.32 3.55 -18.67
CA ARG A 411 6.06 4.08 -19.21
C ARG A 411 5.88 3.75 -20.69
N ILE A 412 6.95 3.75 -21.48
CA ILE A 412 6.91 3.20 -22.84
C ILE A 412 6.58 1.71 -22.78
N GLY A 413 7.17 0.98 -21.83
CA GLY A 413 6.78 -0.40 -21.54
C GLY A 413 5.28 -0.52 -21.27
N CYS A 414 4.76 0.27 -20.31
CA CYS A 414 3.33 0.29 -19.98
C CYS A 414 2.43 0.54 -21.20
N HIS A 415 2.87 1.39 -22.13
CA HIS A 415 2.17 1.63 -23.40
C HIS A 415 2.13 0.35 -24.27
N THR A 416 3.27 -0.31 -24.49
CA THR A 416 3.32 -1.57 -25.28
C THR A 416 2.49 -2.71 -24.66
N TYR A 417 2.40 -2.75 -23.33
CA TYR A 417 1.58 -3.75 -22.63
C TYR A 417 0.10 -3.35 -22.50
N GLY A 418 -0.23 -2.08 -22.72
CA GLY A 418 -1.56 -1.52 -22.52
C GLY A 418 -2.00 -1.42 -21.06
N CYS A 419 -1.06 -1.28 -20.11
CA CYS A 419 -1.38 -0.97 -18.71
C CYS A 419 -1.23 0.53 -18.40
N CYS A 420 -1.79 0.99 -17.27
CA CYS A 420 -1.78 2.40 -16.87
C CYS A 420 -2.41 3.33 -17.91
N TYR A 421 -3.51 2.90 -18.56
CA TYR A 421 -4.15 3.63 -19.66
C TYR A 421 -4.91 4.89 -19.21
N GLY A 422 -5.04 5.83 -20.16
CA GLY A 422 -5.71 7.10 -19.98
C GLY A 422 -7.22 7.04 -20.22
N CYS A 423 -7.92 8.13 -19.93
CA CYS A 423 -9.35 8.26 -20.16
C CYS A 423 -9.74 8.22 -21.64
N PRO A 424 -10.95 7.75 -21.98
CA PRO A 424 -11.48 7.87 -23.34
C PRO A 424 -11.58 9.32 -23.79
N VAL A 425 -11.16 9.61 -25.02
CA VAL A 425 -11.15 10.98 -25.58
C VAL A 425 -12.54 11.60 -25.60
N GLU A 426 -13.58 10.80 -25.88
CA GLU A 426 -14.97 11.27 -25.90
C GLU A 426 -15.46 11.70 -24.50
N SER A 427 -15.04 11.00 -23.44
CA SER A 427 -15.37 11.37 -22.06
C SER A 427 -14.76 12.71 -21.64
N ILE A 428 -13.66 13.13 -22.26
CA ILE A 428 -12.97 14.40 -21.99
C ILE A 428 -13.69 15.57 -22.70
N LYS A 429 -14.29 15.33 -23.87
CA LYS A 429 -15.03 16.35 -24.64
C LYS A 429 -16.36 16.78 -23.99
N GLY A 430 -16.98 15.91 -23.19
CA GLY A 430 -18.30 16.13 -22.58
C GLY A 430 -18.32 16.58 -21.12
N VAL A 431 -17.16 16.72 -20.45
CA VAL A 431 -17.08 17.02 -19.01
C VAL A 431 -16.59 18.45 -18.77
N PRO A 432 -17.40 19.35 -18.17
CA PRO A 432 -17.00 20.73 -17.86
C PRO A 432 -15.95 20.87 -16.74
N SER A 433 -15.41 19.77 -16.22
CA SER A 433 -14.50 19.83 -15.06
C SER A 433 -13.12 20.35 -15.49
N GLN A 434 -12.69 21.46 -14.88
CA GLN A 434 -11.40 22.13 -15.12
C GLN A 434 -10.15 21.22 -15.04
N ARG A 435 -10.23 20.03 -14.42
CA ARG A 435 -9.08 19.18 -14.05
C ARG A 435 -8.47 18.35 -15.18
N SER A 436 -9.23 18.07 -16.25
CA SER A 436 -8.77 17.33 -17.44
C SER A 436 -8.28 18.26 -18.57
N HIS A 437 -8.44 19.58 -18.42
CA HIS A 437 -8.28 20.53 -19.52
C HIS A 437 -6.82 20.84 -19.86
N LEU A 438 -5.89 20.84 -18.89
CA LEU A 438 -4.50 21.29 -19.14
C LEU A 438 -3.73 20.32 -20.06
N LEU A 439 -3.67 19.03 -19.71
CA LEU A 439 -2.96 18.04 -20.53
C LEU A 439 -3.63 17.85 -21.89
N TRP A 440 -4.96 17.88 -21.95
CA TRP A 440 -5.69 17.81 -23.21
C TRP A 440 -5.39 19.01 -24.13
N ARG A 441 -5.30 20.23 -23.59
CA ARG A 441 -4.91 21.42 -24.37
C ARG A 441 -3.49 21.37 -24.89
N MET A 442 -2.58 20.74 -24.14
CA MET A 442 -1.19 20.58 -24.57
C MET A 442 -1.03 19.49 -25.63
N PHE A 443 -1.92 18.48 -25.63
CA PHE A 443 -1.87 17.34 -26.54
C PHE A 443 -3.24 17.04 -27.21
N PRO A 444 -3.87 18.01 -27.92
CA PRO A 444 -5.26 17.91 -28.38
C PRO A 444 -5.50 16.89 -29.50
N TYR A 445 -4.43 16.40 -30.13
CA TYR A 445 -4.46 15.42 -31.22
C TYR A 445 -3.86 14.06 -30.83
N ALA A 446 -3.44 13.90 -29.58
CA ALA A 446 -2.81 12.66 -29.13
C ALA A 446 -3.89 11.64 -28.73
N ALA A 447 -4.00 10.55 -29.49
CA ALA A 447 -4.89 9.43 -29.19
C ALA A 447 -4.18 8.10 -29.49
N VAL A 448 -4.47 7.09 -28.68
CA VAL A 448 -4.03 5.71 -28.89
C VAL A 448 -5.25 4.80 -28.86
N THR A 449 -5.29 3.84 -29.78
CA THR A 449 -6.32 2.80 -29.87
C THR A 449 -5.68 1.43 -29.72
N TYR A 450 -6.26 0.58 -28.90
CA TYR A 450 -5.86 -0.82 -28.77
C TYR A 450 -6.86 -1.68 -29.54
N ASP A 451 -6.38 -2.45 -30.52
CA ASP A 451 -7.19 -3.13 -31.52
C ASP A 451 -7.27 -4.65 -31.34
N HIS A 452 -6.43 -5.23 -30.47
CA HIS A 452 -6.40 -6.66 -30.19
C HIS A 452 -7.09 -7.01 -28.86
N PRO A 453 -8.02 -7.98 -28.85
CA PRO A 453 -8.87 -8.26 -27.69
C PRO A 453 -8.11 -8.86 -26.49
N SER A 454 -7.02 -9.59 -26.73
CA SER A 454 -6.29 -10.32 -25.68
C SER A 454 -4.84 -9.91 -25.48
N ASP A 455 -4.27 -9.04 -26.32
CA ASP A 455 -2.83 -8.74 -26.26
C ASP A 455 -2.50 -7.62 -25.27
N TYR A 456 -3.43 -6.70 -25.08
CA TYR A 456 -3.24 -5.52 -24.24
C TYR A 456 -3.99 -5.68 -22.91
N ALA A 457 -3.36 -5.24 -21.82
CA ALA A 457 -3.96 -5.34 -20.50
C ALA A 457 -5.29 -4.57 -20.39
N VAL A 458 -5.42 -3.45 -21.09
CA VAL A 458 -6.64 -2.64 -21.16
C VAL A 458 -7.80 -3.38 -21.84
N THR A 459 -7.57 -4.06 -22.96
CA THR A 459 -8.63 -4.77 -23.70
C THR A 459 -9.02 -6.06 -23.00
N ARG A 460 -8.07 -6.70 -22.29
CA ARG A 460 -8.38 -7.79 -21.36
C ARG A 460 -9.26 -7.27 -20.21
N ALA A 461 -8.82 -6.24 -19.49
CA ALA A 461 -9.51 -5.82 -18.27
C ALA A 461 -10.83 -5.07 -18.52
N GLU A 462 -10.93 -4.30 -19.60
CA GLU A 462 -12.13 -3.57 -20.00
C GLU A 462 -12.42 -3.78 -21.50
N PRO A 463 -13.07 -4.90 -21.89
CA PRO A 463 -13.34 -5.22 -23.30
C PRO A 463 -14.10 -4.13 -24.07
N LYS A 464 -14.91 -3.31 -23.37
CA LYS A 464 -15.61 -2.14 -23.94
C LYS A 464 -14.68 -1.06 -24.50
N LEU A 465 -13.41 -1.03 -24.08
CA LEU A 465 -12.41 -0.06 -24.54
C LEU A 465 -11.68 -0.54 -25.81
N LEU A 466 -12.01 -1.71 -26.33
CA LEU A 466 -11.48 -2.21 -27.60
C LEU A 466 -11.80 -1.23 -28.74
N ARG A 467 -10.77 -0.84 -29.50
CA ARG A 467 -10.82 0.16 -30.59
C ARG A 467 -11.34 1.54 -30.18
N GLN A 468 -11.45 1.83 -28.87
CA GLN A 468 -11.77 3.18 -28.41
C GLN A 468 -10.52 4.06 -28.38
N SER A 469 -10.68 5.34 -28.72
CA SER A 469 -9.62 6.33 -28.64
C SER A 469 -9.38 6.75 -27.19
N LEU A 470 -8.20 6.44 -26.66
CA LEU A 470 -7.77 6.79 -25.31
C LEU A 470 -6.68 7.86 -25.35
N LEU A 471 -6.63 8.70 -24.32
CA LEU A 471 -5.51 9.61 -24.13
C LEU A 471 -4.22 8.79 -23.89
N PRO A 472 -3.11 9.06 -24.60
CA PRO A 472 -1.86 8.31 -24.46
C PRO A 472 -1.07 8.77 -23.23
N ILE A 473 -1.68 8.66 -22.05
CA ILE A 473 -1.12 9.19 -20.79
C ILE A 473 0.23 8.57 -20.46
N GLN A 474 0.48 7.31 -20.89
CA GLN A 474 1.76 6.64 -20.70
C GLN A 474 2.88 7.34 -21.47
N LEU A 475 2.66 7.65 -22.75
CA LEU A 475 3.66 8.34 -23.58
C LEU A 475 3.86 9.78 -23.13
N ILE A 476 2.78 10.48 -22.75
CA ILE A 476 2.86 11.82 -22.17
C ILE A 476 3.72 11.79 -20.89
N SER A 477 3.47 10.83 -20.00
CA SER A 477 4.26 10.64 -18.78
C SER A 477 5.72 10.31 -19.10
N ALA A 478 5.98 9.41 -20.07
CA ALA A 478 7.33 9.06 -20.49
C ALA A 478 8.14 10.28 -20.96
N THR A 479 7.51 11.12 -21.79
CA THR A 479 8.10 12.38 -22.28
C THR A 479 8.36 13.35 -21.13
N ILE A 480 7.39 13.57 -20.24
CA ILE A 480 7.57 14.51 -19.12
C ILE A 480 8.69 14.02 -18.18
N PHE A 481 8.77 12.73 -17.89
CA PHE A 481 9.86 12.18 -17.05
C PHE A 481 11.23 12.26 -17.74
N PHE A 482 11.29 12.10 -19.06
CA PHE A 482 12.53 12.28 -19.80
C PHE A 482 13.01 13.74 -19.74
N LEU A 483 12.08 14.69 -19.93
CA LEU A 483 12.39 16.11 -19.80
C LEU A 483 12.79 16.48 -18.36
N LEU A 484 12.12 15.91 -17.36
CA LEU A 484 12.48 16.06 -15.95
C LEU A 484 13.91 15.59 -15.70
N PHE A 485 14.28 14.42 -16.23
CA PHE A 485 15.65 13.90 -16.13
C PHE A 485 16.66 14.84 -16.80
N ALA A 486 16.45 15.17 -18.07
CA ALA A 486 17.43 15.87 -18.91
C ALA A 486 17.63 17.33 -18.53
N PHE A 487 16.58 18.03 -18.09
CA PHE A 487 16.61 19.48 -17.84
C PHE A 487 16.63 19.88 -16.37
N ILE A 488 16.32 18.96 -15.45
CA ILE A 488 16.29 19.26 -14.01
C ILE A 488 17.18 18.30 -13.24
N SER A 489 16.91 16.99 -13.28
CA SER A 489 17.60 16.02 -12.43
C SER A 489 19.09 15.94 -12.72
N LEU A 490 19.47 15.74 -13.99
CA LEU A 490 20.87 15.62 -14.38
C LEU A 490 21.61 16.96 -14.24
N PRO A 491 21.11 18.12 -14.74
CA PRO A 491 21.79 19.40 -14.54
C PRO A 491 21.97 19.77 -13.07
N LEU A 492 20.97 19.55 -12.20
CA LEU A 492 21.14 19.83 -10.76
C LEU A 492 22.15 18.90 -10.11
N ALA A 493 22.20 17.63 -10.51
CA ALA A 493 23.20 16.70 -9.98
C ALA A 493 24.63 17.11 -10.39
N VAL A 494 24.78 17.66 -11.59
CA VAL A 494 26.07 18.11 -12.15
C VAL A 494 26.51 19.46 -11.59
N TYR A 495 25.61 20.45 -11.55
CA TYR A 495 25.97 21.84 -11.25
C TYR A 495 25.72 22.26 -9.80
N ALA A 496 24.99 21.47 -9.01
CA ALA A 496 24.72 21.75 -7.60
C ALA A 496 25.23 20.62 -6.70
N SER A 497 24.35 19.71 -6.29
CA SER A 497 24.73 18.47 -5.59
C SER A 497 23.69 17.38 -5.89
N PRO A 498 24.04 16.09 -5.80
CA PRO A 498 23.07 15.02 -6.02
C PRO A 498 21.93 15.04 -5.01
N GLU A 499 22.19 15.40 -3.75
CA GLU A 499 21.19 15.40 -2.69
C GLU A 499 20.09 16.43 -2.98
N ILE A 500 20.47 17.65 -3.36
CA ILE A 500 19.49 18.66 -3.77
C ILE A 500 18.79 18.24 -5.08
N ALA A 501 19.53 17.68 -6.03
CA ALA A 501 18.98 17.20 -7.29
C ALA A 501 17.95 16.09 -7.07
N GLY A 502 18.23 15.13 -6.20
CA GLY A 502 17.33 14.03 -5.85
C GLY A 502 16.08 14.54 -5.13
N ALA A 503 16.23 15.44 -4.16
CA ALA A 503 15.10 16.03 -3.45
C ALA A 503 14.18 16.84 -4.40
N VAL A 504 14.75 17.71 -5.23
CA VAL A 504 13.98 18.47 -6.24
C VAL A 504 13.33 17.52 -7.25
N THR A 505 14.05 16.50 -7.71
CA THR A 505 13.54 15.50 -8.65
C THR A 505 12.33 14.76 -8.09
N LEU A 506 12.38 14.32 -6.83
CA LEU A 506 11.25 13.64 -6.19
C LEU A 506 10.04 14.56 -6.01
N ALA A 507 10.25 15.84 -5.71
CA ALA A 507 9.17 16.83 -5.62
C ALA A 507 8.51 17.07 -6.98
N CYS A 508 9.31 17.28 -8.03
CA CYS A 508 8.81 17.43 -9.40
C CYS A 508 8.12 16.16 -9.90
N HIS A 509 8.69 14.99 -9.65
CA HIS A 509 8.09 13.69 -9.97
C HIS A 509 6.70 13.55 -9.32
N ALA A 510 6.57 13.91 -8.04
CA ALA A 510 5.29 13.91 -7.34
C ALA A 510 4.26 14.84 -8.03
N ALA A 511 4.66 16.04 -8.44
CA ALA A 511 3.79 16.96 -9.17
C ALA A 511 3.34 16.36 -10.52
N VAL A 512 4.27 15.81 -11.30
CA VAL A 512 3.97 15.12 -12.58
C VAL A 512 2.99 13.97 -12.34
N ARG A 513 3.17 13.18 -11.28
CA ARG A 513 2.28 12.08 -10.95
C ARG A 513 0.88 12.55 -10.60
N LEU A 514 0.74 13.63 -9.81
CA LEU A 514 -0.55 14.21 -9.47
C LEU A 514 -1.30 14.74 -10.68
N VAL A 515 -0.59 15.39 -11.62
CA VAL A 515 -1.18 15.90 -12.86
C VAL A 515 -1.59 14.76 -13.80
N THR A 516 -0.73 13.77 -14.00
CA THR A 516 -1.02 12.65 -14.91
C THR A 516 -2.13 11.72 -14.39
N GLU A 517 -2.31 11.65 -13.07
CA GLU A 517 -3.35 10.84 -12.46
C GLU A 517 -4.77 11.37 -12.74
N THR A 518 -4.96 12.67 -13.00
CA THR A 518 -6.28 13.22 -13.34
C THR A 518 -6.80 12.75 -14.68
N CYS A 519 -5.92 12.21 -15.54
CA CYS A 519 -6.25 11.71 -16.87
C CYS A 519 -6.09 10.18 -16.99
N ARG A 520 -5.88 9.48 -15.88
CA ARG A 520 -5.75 8.02 -15.83
C ARG A 520 -7.12 7.38 -15.58
N ALA A 521 -7.46 6.37 -16.37
CA ALA A 521 -8.72 5.61 -16.23
C ALA A 521 -8.52 4.17 -15.74
N ASP A 522 -7.27 3.74 -15.56
CA ASP A 522 -6.95 2.41 -15.05
C ASP A 522 -7.48 2.21 -13.62
N TYR A 523 -8.38 1.24 -13.46
CA TYR A 523 -9.01 0.88 -12.18
C TYR A 523 -7.99 0.44 -11.11
N ARG A 524 -6.81 -0.04 -11.54
CA ARG A 524 -5.72 -0.44 -10.65
C ARG A 524 -5.16 0.79 -9.93
N GLY A 525 -5.46 0.88 -8.63
CA GLY A 525 -5.06 1.99 -7.76
C GLY A 525 -6.22 2.88 -7.28
N GLN A 526 -7.46 2.62 -7.70
CA GLN A 526 -8.62 3.31 -7.13
C GLN A 526 -8.82 2.91 -5.66
N SER A 527 -8.91 3.89 -4.76
CA SER A 527 -8.97 3.66 -3.30
C SER A 527 -10.28 4.15 -2.66
N GLY A 528 -11.41 4.02 -3.39
CA GLY A 528 -12.75 4.36 -2.89
C GLY A 528 -12.96 5.83 -2.51
N GLY A 529 -12.07 6.73 -2.95
CA GLY A 529 -12.09 8.18 -2.72
C GLY A 529 -11.61 8.97 -3.94
N PRO A 530 -11.63 10.32 -3.91
CA PRO A 530 -11.38 11.17 -5.07
C PRO A 530 -9.92 11.19 -5.55
N ILE A 531 -9.00 10.61 -4.77
CA ILE A 531 -7.56 10.52 -5.08
C ILE A 531 -7.16 9.05 -5.02
N SER A 532 -6.46 8.58 -6.06
CA SER A 532 -5.96 7.20 -6.12
C SER A 532 -4.87 6.93 -5.07
N THR A 533 -4.57 5.66 -4.82
CA THR A 533 -3.46 5.29 -3.91
C THR A 533 -2.14 5.91 -4.36
N THR A 534 -1.87 5.90 -5.67
CA THR A 534 -0.66 6.51 -6.22
C THR A 534 -0.65 8.03 -6.05
N GLY A 535 -1.82 8.68 -6.16
CA GLY A 535 -1.93 10.12 -5.87
C GLY A 535 -1.64 10.46 -4.41
N LYS A 536 -2.10 9.63 -3.46
CA LYS A 536 -1.76 9.80 -2.02
C LYS A 536 -0.27 9.65 -1.77
N MET A 537 0.36 8.65 -2.39
CA MET A 537 1.81 8.46 -2.32
C MET A 537 2.58 9.64 -2.92
N ALA A 538 2.12 10.19 -4.04
CA ALA A 538 2.73 11.37 -4.63
C ALA A 538 2.67 12.60 -3.70
N ILE A 539 1.55 12.83 -3.00
CA ILE A 539 1.46 13.92 -2.00
C ILE A 539 2.46 13.71 -0.87
N PHE A 540 2.56 12.49 -0.34
CA PHE A 540 3.49 12.15 0.73
C PHE A 540 4.94 12.32 0.28
N GLN A 541 5.30 11.76 -0.88
CA GLN A 541 6.61 11.90 -1.49
C GLN A 541 6.96 13.38 -1.71
N GLY A 542 6.05 14.16 -2.28
CA GLY A 542 6.27 15.58 -2.57
C GLY A 542 6.52 16.39 -1.30
N THR A 543 5.74 16.14 -0.24
CA THR A 543 5.92 16.81 1.06
C THR A 543 7.29 16.53 1.66
N ILE A 544 7.71 15.26 1.69
CA ILE A 544 9.02 14.87 2.21
C ILE A 544 10.16 15.43 1.36
N ALA A 545 10.02 15.37 0.04
CA ALA A 545 11.03 15.83 -0.90
C ALA A 545 11.25 17.36 -0.79
N ILE A 546 10.18 18.14 -0.63
CA ILE A 546 10.26 19.59 -0.41
C ILE A 546 10.94 19.88 0.94
N ALA A 547 10.54 19.18 2.01
CA ALA A 547 11.16 19.35 3.32
C ALA A 547 12.67 19.01 3.29
N ALA A 548 13.05 17.94 2.59
CA ALA A 548 14.44 17.55 2.40
C ALA A 548 15.22 18.61 1.61
N ALA A 549 14.66 19.13 0.51
CA ALA A 549 15.29 20.19 -0.28
C ALA A 549 15.51 21.47 0.56
N VAL A 550 14.49 21.90 1.32
CA VAL A 550 14.60 23.05 2.22
C VAL A 550 15.66 22.81 3.30
N HIS A 551 15.70 21.62 3.90
CA HIS A 551 16.70 21.27 4.89
C HIS A 551 18.13 21.37 4.32
N ILE A 552 18.38 20.76 3.16
CA ILE A 552 19.69 20.78 2.48
C ILE A 552 20.12 22.22 2.17
N LEU A 553 19.20 23.05 1.66
CA LEU A 553 19.47 24.46 1.38
C LEU A 553 19.80 25.27 2.64
N LEU A 554 19.13 24.98 3.77
CA LEU A 554 19.38 25.65 5.04
C LEU A 554 20.67 25.19 5.73
N THR A 555 21.08 23.94 5.53
CA THR A 555 22.30 23.38 6.14
C THR A 555 23.57 23.60 5.32
N ASN A 556 23.46 24.15 4.10
CA ASN A 556 24.60 24.45 3.21
C ASN A 556 25.53 23.25 2.97
N THR A 557 24.99 22.04 3.03
CA THR A 557 25.74 20.80 2.76
C THR A 557 25.84 20.59 1.25
N PHE A 558 26.63 21.42 0.58
CA PHE A 558 26.95 21.26 -0.84
C PHE A 558 28.30 20.59 -0.99
N HIS A 559 28.31 19.38 -1.51
CA HIS A 559 29.51 18.73 -1.99
C HIS A 559 29.46 18.73 -3.52
N PRO A 560 30.09 19.71 -4.20
CA PRO A 560 30.21 19.66 -5.64
C PRO A 560 31.00 18.41 -6.02
N ILE A 561 30.50 17.68 -7.00
CA ILE A 561 31.11 16.43 -7.48
C ILE A 561 31.90 16.74 -8.74
N GLY A 562 33.16 16.33 -8.77
CA GLY A 562 33.86 16.11 -10.03
C GLY A 562 33.40 14.77 -10.59
N PHE A 563 32.99 14.72 -11.86
CA PHE A 563 32.65 13.46 -12.54
C PHE A 563 33.73 12.41 -12.27
N ALA A 564 33.31 11.23 -11.80
CA ALA A 564 34.23 10.10 -11.68
C ALA A 564 34.82 9.78 -13.05
N ASP A 565 36.12 9.49 -13.09
CA ASP A 565 36.80 9.03 -14.30
C ASP A 565 36.13 7.74 -14.79
N TRP A 566 35.48 7.82 -15.97
CA TRP A 566 34.67 6.76 -16.58
C TRP A 566 35.44 5.44 -16.75
N SER A 567 36.78 5.50 -16.77
CA SER A 567 37.66 4.33 -16.80
C SER A 567 37.47 3.38 -15.60
N ASN A 568 36.95 3.87 -14.46
CA ASN A 568 36.73 3.06 -13.25
C ASN A 568 35.37 2.34 -13.20
N VAL A 569 34.44 2.64 -14.11
CA VAL A 569 33.09 2.04 -14.14
C VAL A 569 33.08 0.69 -14.87
N LEU A 570 34.14 0.37 -15.62
CA LEU A 570 34.32 -0.93 -16.25
C LEU A 570 34.90 -1.93 -15.24
N VAL A 571 34.01 -2.78 -14.70
CA VAL A 571 34.30 -3.87 -13.76
C VAL A 571 35.17 -4.93 -14.44
N ASP A 572 36.22 -5.40 -13.77
CA ASP A 572 37.28 -6.34 -14.22
C ASP A 572 36.74 -7.68 -14.77
N GLY A 573 36.14 -7.70 -15.95
CA GLY A 573 35.70 -8.93 -16.63
C GLY A 573 34.70 -9.80 -15.86
N ARG A 574 34.18 -9.33 -14.72
CA ARG A 574 33.17 -9.99 -13.89
C ARG A 574 31.82 -9.33 -14.14
N ILE A 575 30.78 -10.14 -14.34
CA ILE A 575 29.41 -9.63 -14.46
C ILE A 575 29.03 -9.04 -13.11
N SER A 576 28.70 -7.74 -13.09
CA SER A 576 28.28 -7.07 -11.87
C SER A 576 26.91 -7.61 -11.40
N SER A 577 26.71 -7.66 -10.09
CA SER A 577 25.42 -8.01 -9.46
C SER A 577 24.25 -7.18 -9.99
N SER A 578 24.46 -5.89 -10.25
CA SER A 578 23.48 -5.01 -10.88
C SER A 578 23.16 -5.43 -12.32
N ALA A 579 24.14 -5.86 -13.12
CA ALA A 579 23.90 -6.40 -14.46
C ALA A 579 23.09 -7.70 -14.42
N VAL A 580 23.38 -8.60 -13.46
CA VAL A 580 22.56 -9.79 -13.21
C VAL A 580 21.13 -9.39 -12.84
N ALA A 581 20.96 -8.42 -11.93
CA ALA A 581 19.64 -7.94 -11.51
C ALA A 581 18.84 -7.33 -12.67
N VAL A 582 19.48 -6.55 -13.54
CA VAL A 582 18.88 -6.00 -14.77
C VAL A 582 18.45 -7.12 -15.71
N ALA A 583 19.29 -8.12 -15.93
CA ALA A 583 18.96 -9.27 -16.78
C ALA A 583 17.78 -10.08 -16.21
N VAL A 584 17.79 -10.35 -14.90
CA VAL A 584 16.68 -11.00 -14.19
C VAL A 584 15.40 -10.18 -14.35
N GLY A 585 15.45 -8.86 -14.11
CA GLY A 585 14.30 -7.98 -14.32
C GLY A 585 13.77 -8.04 -15.75
N THR A 586 14.65 -7.99 -16.74
CA THR A 586 14.29 -8.07 -18.17
C THR A 586 13.52 -9.34 -18.49
N VAL A 587 14.03 -10.49 -18.02
CA VAL A 587 13.41 -11.80 -18.25
C VAL A 587 12.09 -11.91 -17.50
N VAL A 588 12.08 -11.57 -16.21
CA VAL A 588 10.93 -11.75 -15.31
C VAL A 588 9.75 -10.85 -15.70
N TYR A 589 9.99 -9.67 -16.26
CA TYR A 589 8.94 -8.78 -16.78
C TYR A 589 8.57 -9.05 -18.25
N GLY A 590 9.40 -9.80 -19.00
CA GLY A 590 9.23 -10.00 -20.44
C GLY A 590 8.77 -11.38 -20.87
N LEU A 591 9.02 -12.41 -20.05
CA LEU A 591 8.77 -13.80 -20.41
C LEU A 591 7.48 -14.30 -19.76
N HIS A 592 6.55 -14.73 -20.60
CA HIS A 592 5.28 -15.31 -20.20
C HIS A 592 5.19 -16.75 -20.70
N VAL A 593 4.59 -17.63 -19.91
CA VAL A 593 4.34 -19.03 -20.27
C VAL A 593 2.83 -19.21 -20.47
N ASP A 594 2.46 -19.91 -21.55
CA ASP A 594 1.08 -20.26 -21.92
C ASP A 594 0.24 -19.07 -22.41
N GLU A 595 -0.02 -18.10 -21.54
CA GLU A 595 -0.89 -16.95 -21.84
C GLU A 595 -0.35 -15.62 -21.29
N ILE A 596 -0.66 -14.53 -21.97
CA ILE A 596 -0.30 -13.18 -21.54
C ILE A 596 -1.26 -12.72 -20.44
N GLY A 597 -0.85 -12.85 -19.18
CA GLY A 597 -1.45 -12.12 -18.06
C GLY A 597 -2.96 -12.31 -17.91
N THR A 598 -3.38 -13.44 -17.34
CA THR A 598 -4.77 -13.75 -16.98
C THR A 598 -5.21 -13.06 -15.69
N TRP A 599 -5.14 -11.73 -15.65
CA TRP A 599 -5.34 -10.96 -14.41
C TRP A 599 -6.78 -10.85 -13.90
N ILE A 600 -7.74 -11.40 -14.62
CA ILE A 600 -9.15 -11.18 -14.31
C ILE A 600 -9.67 -12.34 -13.49
N PRO A 601 -10.01 -12.14 -12.21
CA PRO A 601 -10.72 -13.14 -11.43
C PRO A 601 -12.06 -13.41 -12.12
N GLY A 602 -12.26 -14.64 -12.61
CA GLY A 602 -13.51 -15.05 -13.27
C GLY A 602 -13.44 -15.30 -14.78
N THR A 603 -12.25 -15.26 -15.40
CA THR A 603 -12.07 -15.58 -16.84
C THR A 603 -11.68 -17.03 -17.15
N ASP A 604 -11.86 -17.94 -16.20
CA ASP A 604 -11.99 -19.38 -16.55
C ASP A 604 -13.20 -19.62 -17.49
N SER A 605 -14.02 -18.59 -17.74
CA SER A 605 -15.12 -18.53 -18.70
C SER A 605 -14.85 -17.64 -19.94
N ILE A 606 -13.61 -17.50 -20.44
CA ILE A 606 -13.49 -17.20 -21.87
C ILE A 606 -14.13 -18.40 -22.58
N PRO A 607 -15.29 -18.23 -23.26
CA PRO A 607 -16.01 -19.34 -23.83
C PRO A 607 -15.08 -20.06 -24.81
N GLU A 608 -15.12 -21.39 -24.74
CA GLU A 608 -14.38 -22.35 -25.56
C GLU A 608 -14.37 -22.00 -27.06
N LYS A 609 -15.34 -21.21 -27.53
CA LYS A 609 -15.40 -20.61 -28.87
C LYS A 609 -14.22 -19.69 -29.23
N ALA A 610 -13.64 -18.92 -28.30
CA ALA A 610 -12.46 -18.10 -28.60
C ALA A 610 -11.19 -18.96 -28.74
N ARG A 611 -11.13 -20.12 -28.06
CA ARG A 611 -10.06 -21.12 -28.20
C ARG A 611 -10.13 -21.88 -29.53
N GLN A 612 -11.33 -22.09 -30.08
CA GLN A 612 -11.52 -22.78 -31.36
C GLN A 612 -11.10 -21.95 -32.58
N LEU A 613 -11.14 -20.61 -32.50
CA LEU A 613 -10.74 -19.71 -33.58
C LEU A 613 -9.22 -19.63 -33.80
N ASP A 614 -8.41 -19.87 -32.76
CA ASP A 614 -6.94 -19.95 -32.86
C ASP A 614 -6.43 -21.36 -33.21
N ALA A 615 -7.24 -22.42 -33.00
CA ALA A 615 -6.87 -23.80 -33.33
C ALA A 615 -7.21 -24.20 -34.79
N THR A 616 -7.89 -23.33 -35.55
CA THR A 616 -8.30 -23.57 -36.95
C THR A 616 -7.57 -22.68 -37.97
N LYS A 617 -6.48 -22.03 -37.55
CA LYS A 617 -5.50 -21.35 -38.43
C LYS A 617 -4.10 -21.82 -38.08
#